data_AF-A0A4U9IUF7-F1
#
_entry.id   AF-A0A4U9IUF7-F1
#
_cell.length_a   1.000
_cell.length_b   1.000
_cell.length_c   1.000
_cell.angle_alpha   90.00
_cell.angle_beta   90.00
_cell.angle_gamma   90.00
#
_symmetry.space_group_name_H-M   'P 1'
#
loop_
_entity.id
_entity.type
_entity.pdbx_description
1 polymer ?
#
loop_
_entity_poly.entity_id
_entity_poly.type
_entity_poly.pdbx_seq_one_letter_code
_entity_poly.pdbx_strand_id
1 'polypeptide(L)'
;MQLPKRLVECLQLLGQIPDVSLKQLNSRDQQALVETLTAWRVQPNGTEGYRTAEVTLGGVDTNELSSRTMEARHVPGLYFIGEVVDVTGWLGGYNFQWAWASAWACAEALAAKE
;
A
#
# COMPACT_ATOMS: atom_id res chain seq x y z
N MET A 1 -8.77 -25.19 -6.67
CA MET A 1 -8.01 -23.98 -7.02
C MET A 1 -7.16 -24.29 -8.22
N GLN A 2 -7.34 -23.60 -9.35
CA GLN A 2 -6.49 -23.77 -10.55
C GLN A 2 -5.51 -22.60 -10.59
N LEU A 3 -4.23 -22.89 -10.85
CA LEU A 3 -3.19 -21.86 -11.03
C LEU A 3 -3.10 -21.46 -12.51
N PRO A 4 -2.65 -20.23 -12.82
CA PRO A 4 -2.37 -19.84 -14.20
C PRO A 4 -1.34 -20.77 -14.84
N LYS A 5 -1.62 -21.31 -16.04
CA LYS A 5 -0.75 -22.26 -16.75
C LYS A 5 0.70 -21.76 -16.88
N ARG A 6 0.87 -20.49 -17.28
CA ARG A 6 2.19 -19.85 -17.44
C ARG A 6 3.01 -19.82 -16.14
N LEU A 7 2.36 -19.69 -14.99
CA LEU A 7 3.04 -19.71 -13.70
C LEU A 7 3.64 -21.10 -13.44
N VAL A 8 2.85 -22.15 -13.64
CA VAL A 8 3.28 -23.55 -13.46
C VAL A 8 4.44 -23.88 -14.40
N GLU A 9 4.31 -23.54 -15.69
CA GLU A 9 5.37 -23.76 -16.68
C GLU A 9 6.67 -23.03 -16.29
N CYS A 10 6.60 -21.77 -15.86
CA CYS A 10 7.77 -21.04 -15.39
C CYS A 10 8.42 -21.68 -14.15
N LEU A 11 7.63 -22.11 -13.17
CA LEU A 11 8.15 -22.75 -11.96
C LEU A 11 8.81 -24.11 -12.28
N GLN A 12 8.28 -24.86 -13.24
CA GLN A 12 8.91 -26.10 -13.73
C GLN A 12 10.25 -25.79 -14.42
N LEU A 13 10.27 -24.81 -15.33
CA LEU A 13 11.49 -24.37 -16.02
C LEU A 13 12.58 -23.89 -15.06
N LEU A 14 12.19 -23.23 -13.97
CA LEU A 14 13.09 -22.76 -12.91
C LEU A 14 13.45 -23.85 -11.89
N GLY A 15 12.97 -25.08 -12.07
CA GLY A 15 13.21 -26.21 -11.16
C GLY A 15 12.62 -26.03 -9.75
N GLN A 16 11.67 -25.10 -9.59
CA GLN A 16 11.04 -24.81 -8.29
C GLN A 16 9.94 -25.81 -7.94
N ILE A 17 9.37 -26.47 -8.94
CA ILE A 17 8.39 -27.55 -8.77
C ILE A 17 8.75 -28.74 -9.67
N PRO A 18 8.47 -29.98 -9.25
CA PRO A 18 8.85 -31.17 -10.00
C PRO A 18 7.99 -31.35 -11.26
N ASP A 19 8.64 -31.69 -12.38
CA ASP A 19 7.98 -32.10 -13.63
C ASP A 19 7.98 -33.62 -13.75
N VAL A 20 7.11 -34.25 -12.96
CA VAL A 20 6.99 -35.70 -12.85
C VAL A 20 5.53 -36.11 -12.83
N SER A 21 5.26 -37.39 -13.12
CA SER A 21 3.91 -37.92 -12.95
C SER A 21 3.49 -37.89 -11.48
N LEU A 22 2.19 -37.70 -11.21
CA LEU A 22 1.67 -37.62 -9.84
C LEU A 22 2.03 -38.86 -8.98
N LYS A 23 2.19 -40.03 -9.60
CA LYS A 23 2.57 -41.27 -8.89
C LYS A 23 4.01 -41.25 -8.35
N GLN A 24 4.87 -40.38 -8.87
CA GLN A 24 6.27 -40.27 -8.48
C GLN A 24 6.47 -39.27 -7.32
N LEU A 25 5.44 -38.50 -6.96
CA LEU A 25 5.51 -37.53 -5.86
C LEU A 25 5.36 -38.24 -4.52
N ASN A 26 6.44 -38.28 -3.74
CA ASN A 26 6.39 -38.76 -2.37
C ASN A 26 5.85 -37.66 -1.42
N SER A 27 5.58 -38.00 -0.16
CA SER A 27 5.05 -37.04 0.82
C SER A 27 5.95 -35.82 1.06
N ARG A 28 7.27 -35.98 0.95
CA ARG A 28 8.24 -34.88 1.07
C ARG A 28 8.16 -33.94 -0.13
N ASP A 29 8.06 -34.48 -1.35
CA ASP A 29 7.93 -33.67 -2.57
C ASP A 29 6.60 -32.90 -2.58
N GLN A 30 5.53 -33.53 -2.10
CA GLN A 30 4.23 -32.89 -1.94
C GLN A 30 4.28 -31.76 -0.93
N GLN A 31 4.93 -31.97 0.22
CA GLN A 31 5.10 -30.93 1.23
C GLN A 31 5.94 -29.75 0.71
N ALA A 32 7.05 -30.04 0.02
CA ALA A 32 7.88 -29.01 -0.61
C ALA A 32 7.10 -28.21 -1.66
N LEU A 33 6.27 -28.88 -2.49
CA LEU A 33 5.40 -28.22 -3.46
C LEU A 33 4.40 -27.28 -2.78
N VAL A 34 3.76 -27.72 -1.70
CA VAL A 34 2.82 -26.90 -0.92
C VAL A 34 3.55 -25.68 -0.36
N GLU A 35 4.71 -25.86 0.25
CA GLU A 35 5.52 -24.77 0.81
C GLU A 35 5.94 -23.75 -0.27
N THR A 36 6.45 -24.22 -1.40
CA THR A 36 6.83 -23.33 -2.52
C THR A 36 5.65 -22.49 -3.01
N LEU A 37 4.45 -23.07 -3.09
CA LEU A 37 3.27 -22.38 -3.64
C LEU A 37 2.54 -21.49 -2.63
N THR A 38 2.61 -21.81 -1.33
CA THR A 38 1.80 -21.13 -0.30
C THR A 38 2.62 -20.24 0.62
N ALA A 39 3.92 -20.47 0.73
CA ALA A 39 4.85 -19.70 1.55
C ALA A 39 5.95 -19.06 0.68
N TRP A 40 5.58 -18.62 -0.54
CA TRP A 40 6.52 -18.04 -1.50
C TRP A 40 7.14 -16.75 -0.96
N ARG A 41 8.48 -16.74 -0.85
CA ARG A 41 9.24 -15.57 -0.41
C ARG A 41 9.85 -14.89 -1.62
N VAL A 42 9.42 -13.66 -1.87
CA VAL A 42 10.00 -12.77 -2.88
C VAL A 42 10.72 -11.65 -2.15
N GLN A 43 11.94 -11.33 -2.58
CA GLN A 43 12.69 -10.17 -2.10
C GLN A 43 12.67 -9.10 -3.22
N PRO A 44 11.82 -8.07 -3.13
CA PRO A 44 11.84 -6.97 -4.07
C PRO A 44 13.16 -6.19 -3.94
N ASN A 45 13.70 -5.74 -5.08
CA ASN A 45 14.92 -4.92 -5.09
C ASN A 45 14.65 -3.45 -4.73
N GLY A 46 13.40 -2.99 -4.82
CA GLY A 46 13.00 -1.61 -4.56
C GLY A 46 11.57 -1.35 -5.03
N THR A 47 11.18 -0.07 -5.05
CA THR A 47 9.88 0.39 -5.59
C THR A 47 10.08 1.12 -6.92
N GLU A 48 9.02 1.24 -7.72
CA GLU A 48 9.09 1.93 -9.03
C GLU A 48 9.24 3.46 -8.93
N GLY A 49 9.04 4.02 -7.74
CA GLY A 49 9.15 5.46 -7.47
C GLY A 49 7.91 6.27 -7.87
N TYR A 50 8.04 7.60 -7.78
CA TYR A 50 6.91 8.54 -7.83
C TYR A 50 6.12 8.57 -9.15
N ARG A 51 6.74 8.17 -10.27
CA ARG A 51 6.04 8.17 -11.56
C ARG A 51 4.90 7.14 -11.60
N THR A 52 5.03 6.05 -10.85
CA THR A 52 4.00 5.00 -10.76
C THR A 52 3.26 5.01 -9.42
N ALA A 53 3.85 5.58 -8.37
CA ALA A 53 3.19 5.66 -7.07
C ALA A 53 1.86 6.43 -7.16
N GLU A 54 0.80 5.87 -6.59
CA GLU A 54 -0.52 6.53 -6.54
C GLU A 54 -0.61 7.60 -5.45
N VAL A 55 0.18 7.47 -4.39
CA VAL A 55 0.20 8.37 -3.23
C VAL A 55 1.60 8.51 -2.63
N THR A 56 1.81 9.58 -1.90
CA THR A 56 3.03 9.85 -1.13
C THR A 56 2.85 9.49 0.35
N LEU A 57 3.81 8.73 0.90
CA LEU A 57 3.93 8.50 2.34
C LEU A 57 4.82 9.58 2.96
N GLY A 58 4.45 10.09 4.13
CA GLY A 58 5.08 11.25 4.75
C GLY A 58 4.36 12.56 4.39
N GLY A 59 4.93 13.68 4.81
CA GLY A 59 4.38 15.00 4.52
C GLY A 59 4.68 16.01 5.63
N VAL A 60 3.85 17.04 5.73
CA VAL A 60 3.85 17.97 6.86
C VAL A 60 3.43 17.23 8.13
N ASP A 61 4.25 17.33 9.18
CA ASP A 61 4.02 16.66 10.46
C ASP A 61 2.67 17.08 11.07
N THR A 62 1.82 16.09 11.32
CA THR A 62 0.49 16.30 11.90
C THR A 62 0.54 16.86 13.33
N ASN A 63 1.64 16.67 14.05
CA ASN A 63 1.85 17.28 15.37
C ASN A 63 1.94 18.80 15.30
N GLU A 64 2.38 19.35 14.17
CA GLU A 64 2.53 20.79 13.93
C GLU A 64 1.22 21.45 13.46
N LEU A 65 0.17 20.65 13.28
CA LEU A 65 -1.15 21.09 12.85
C LEU A 65 -2.19 20.93 13.96
N SER A 66 -3.19 21.80 13.95
CA SER A 66 -4.41 21.62 14.73
C SER A 66 -5.25 20.51 14.11
N SER A 67 -5.52 19.43 14.85
CA SER A 67 -6.34 18.31 14.39
C SER A 67 -7.81 18.68 14.12
N ARG A 68 -8.27 19.84 14.62
CA ARG A 68 -9.65 20.33 14.41
C ARG A 68 -9.76 21.28 13.23
N THR A 69 -8.74 22.12 13.00
CA THR A 69 -8.84 23.25 12.06
C THR A 69 -7.88 23.16 10.88
N MET A 70 -6.92 22.23 10.93
CA MET A 70 -5.83 22.10 9.95
C MET A 70 -4.88 23.31 9.87
N GLU A 71 -4.96 24.24 10.83
CA GLU A 71 -4.09 25.41 10.94
C GLU A 71 -2.72 25.02 11.53
N ALA A 72 -1.65 25.60 11.00
CA ALA A 72 -0.30 25.44 11.52
C ALA A 72 -0.16 26.11 12.89
N ARG A 73 0.38 25.37 13.87
CA ARG A 73 0.50 25.85 15.26
C ARG A 73 1.41 27.07 15.41
N HIS A 74 2.45 27.14 14.59
CA HIS A 74 3.49 28.17 14.69
C HIS A 74 3.28 29.36 13.76
N VAL A 75 2.35 29.28 12.81
CA VAL A 75 2.09 30.32 11.81
C VAL A 75 0.58 30.53 11.70
N PRO A 76 0.00 31.46 12.48
CA PRO A 76 -1.43 31.77 12.39
C PRO A 76 -1.82 32.20 10.97
N GLY A 77 -2.95 31.69 10.49
CA GLY A 77 -3.44 31.94 9.14
C GLY A 77 -2.88 31.05 8.04
N LEU A 78 -1.92 30.15 8.35
CA LEU A 78 -1.41 29.14 7.42
C LEU A 78 -2.08 27.78 7.69
N TYR A 79 -2.53 27.10 6.63
CA TYR A 79 -3.27 25.84 6.71
C TYR A 79 -2.71 24.81 5.72
N PHE A 80 -2.79 23.53 6.09
CA PHE A 80 -2.40 22.41 5.23
C PHE A 80 -3.50 21.36 5.20
N ILE A 81 -3.91 20.93 4.01
CA ILE A 81 -4.99 19.96 3.79
C ILE A 81 -4.61 18.95 2.72
N GLY A 82 -5.27 17.78 2.71
CA GLY A 82 -5.04 16.75 1.71
C GLY A 82 -3.69 16.05 1.83
N GLU A 83 -3.18 15.55 0.71
CA GLU A 83 -2.02 14.65 0.63
C GLU A 83 -0.68 15.27 1.04
N VAL A 84 -0.59 16.61 1.12
CA VAL A 84 0.64 17.27 1.59
C VAL A 84 0.90 17.02 3.08
N VAL A 85 -0.14 16.65 3.84
CA VAL A 85 -0.06 16.31 5.26
C VAL A 85 0.38 14.85 5.42
N ASP A 86 1.15 14.55 6.46
CA ASP A 86 1.59 13.18 6.79
C ASP A 86 0.43 12.28 7.26
N VAL A 87 -0.47 11.97 6.33
CA VAL A 87 -1.62 11.08 6.47
C VAL A 87 -1.82 10.36 5.14
N THR A 88 -1.60 9.05 5.14
CA THR A 88 -1.75 8.20 3.94
C THR A 88 -2.76 7.09 4.21
N GLY A 89 -3.83 7.07 3.41
CA GLY A 89 -4.85 6.03 3.46
C GLY A 89 -4.50 4.81 2.62
N TRP A 90 -5.19 3.69 2.89
CA TRP A 90 -5.10 2.49 2.05
C TRP A 90 -5.72 2.72 0.67
N LEU A 91 -5.42 1.81 -0.26
CA LEU A 91 -6.09 1.76 -1.56
C LEU A 91 -7.61 1.56 -1.37
N GLY A 92 -8.42 2.20 -2.22
CA GLY A 92 -9.88 2.07 -2.18
C GLY A 92 -10.63 3.31 -1.71
N GLY A 93 -10.10 4.52 -1.97
CA GLY A 93 -10.83 5.78 -1.78
C GLY A 93 -10.53 6.52 -0.47
N TYR A 94 -9.72 5.97 0.42
CA TYR A 94 -9.39 6.58 1.71
C TYR A 94 -8.63 7.92 1.57
N ASN A 95 -7.74 8.02 0.59
CA ASN A 95 -6.98 9.26 0.33
C ASN A 95 -7.89 10.40 -0.16
N PHE A 96 -8.88 10.09 -1.00
CA PHE A 96 -9.92 11.06 -1.36
C PHE A 96 -10.75 11.46 -0.15
N GLN A 97 -11.19 10.50 0.66
CA GLN A 97 -11.94 10.79 1.88
C GLN A 97 -11.17 11.71 2.83
N TRP A 98 -9.87 11.49 3.00
CA TRP A 98 -8.99 12.35 3.77
C TRP A 98 -8.91 13.77 3.19
N ALA A 99 -8.75 13.90 1.87
CA ALA A 99 -8.74 15.19 1.21
C ALA A 99 -10.06 15.96 1.44
N TRP A 100 -11.21 15.29 1.34
CA TRP A 100 -12.51 15.91 1.60
C TRP A 100 -12.69 16.33 3.06
N ALA A 101 -12.36 15.45 4.01
CA ALA A 101 -12.55 15.71 5.42
C ALA A 101 -11.64 16.84 5.94
N SER A 102 -10.36 16.84 5.56
CA SER A 102 -9.41 17.89 5.96
C SER A 102 -9.77 19.24 5.34
N ALA A 103 -10.18 19.27 4.07
CA ALA A 103 -10.67 20.49 3.41
C ALA A 103 -11.91 21.05 4.12
N TRP A 104 -12.88 20.20 4.46
CA TRP A 104 -14.09 20.59 5.18
C TRP A 104 -13.78 21.20 6.55
N ALA A 105 -12.93 20.53 7.34
CA ALA A 105 -12.53 21.01 8.67
C ALA A 105 -11.83 22.39 8.61
N CYS A 106 -10.98 22.61 7.62
CA CYS A 106 -10.34 23.90 7.37
C CYS A 106 -11.37 24.98 7.00
N ALA A 107 -12.29 24.67 6.09
CA ALA A 107 -13.32 25.62 5.64
C ALA A 107 -14.25 26.06 6.78
N GLU A 108 -14.73 25.14 7.60
CA GLU A 108 -15.53 25.44 8.80
C GLU A 108 -14.78 26.35 9.78
N ALA A 109 -13.48 26.11 9.98
CA ALA A 109 -12.65 26.93 10.87
C ALA A 109 -12.42 28.36 10.34
N LEU A 110 -12.36 28.53 9.01
CA LEU A 110 -12.25 29.84 8.38
C LEU A 110 -13.57 30.62 8.48
N ALA A 111 -14.70 29.96 8.18
CA ALA A 111 -16.01 30.58 8.26
C ALA A 111 -16.37 31.06 9.68
N ALA A 112 -15.91 30.35 10.72
CA ALA A 112 -16.14 30.75 12.11
C ALA A 112 -15.25 31.91 12.61
N LYS A 113 -14.25 32.33 11.82
CA LYS A 113 -13.38 33.49 12.12
C LYS A 113 -13.90 34.80 11.52
N GLU A 114 -14.88 34.75 10.62
CA GLU A 114 -15.62 35.91 10.09
C GLU A 114 -16.80 36.29 11.00
#